data_AF-A0A4R1AQ89-F1
#
_entry.id   AF-A0A4R1AQ89-F1
#
_cell.length_a   1.000
_cell.length_b   1.000
_cell.length_c   1.000
_cell.angle_alpha   90.00
_cell.angle_beta   90.00
_cell.angle_gamma   90.00
#
_symmetry.space_group_name_H-M   'P 1'
#
loop_
_entity.id
_entity.type
_entity.pdbx_description
1 polymer ?
#
loop_
_entity_poly.entity_id
_entity_poly.type
_entity_poly.pdbx_seq_one_letter_code
_entity_poly.pdbx_strand_id
1 'polypeptide(L)'
;MSLPSVSRRTSAVVTFVATTAYYASPDVVRSRRTRTRLKGGLVGVISVVSLLEARPDRPDPETSDAVEEVLGSLTGREQAALGAVAVGVVVGGALAVRAAERWIFAHGERRRASGKRLAHTVPALALGAVGAATVLVPWPGDRRPA
;
A
#
# COMPACT_ATOMS: atom_id res chain seq x y z
N MET A 1 6.54 -12.58 24.12
CA MET A 1 5.24 -11.87 24.20
C MET A 1 4.71 -11.78 22.77
N SER A 2 3.83 -12.70 22.39
CA SER A 2 3.30 -12.78 21.02
C SER A 2 2.38 -11.59 20.79
N LEU A 3 2.62 -10.80 19.75
CA LEU A 3 1.71 -9.72 19.38
C LEU A 3 0.35 -10.33 18.97
N PRO A 4 -0.78 -9.67 19.30
CA PRO A 4 -2.09 -10.16 18.91
C PRO A 4 -2.19 -10.23 17.39
N SER A 5 -2.50 -11.42 16.86
CA SER A 5 -2.73 -11.59 15.42
C SER A 5 -4.00 -10.85 15.01
N VAL A 6 -3.86 -9.84 14.14
CA VAL A 6 -5.00 -9.10 13.60
C VAL A 6 -5.72 -10.03 12.60
N SER A 7 -7.02 -10.28 12.82
CA SER A 7 -7.82 -11.09 11.89
C SER A 7 -7.84 -10.44 10.50
N ARG A 8 -7.77 -11.25 9.43
CA ARG A 8 -7.86 -10.78 8.04
C ARG A 8 -9.10 -9.91 7.78
N ARG A 9 -10.20 -10.16 8.49
CA ARG A 9 -11.41 -9.33 8.45
C ARG A 9 -11.17 -7.94 9.05
N THR A 10 -10.47 -7.87 10.18
CA THR A 10 -10.08 -6.61 10.82
C THR A 10 -9.15 -5.81 9.91
N SER A 11 -8.15 -6.46 9.30
CA SER A 11 -7.25 -5.81 8.33
C SER A 11 -8.02 -5.28 7.11
N ALA A 12 -8.98 -6.05 6.59
CA ALA A 12 -9.81 -5.60 5.47
C ALA A 12 -10.66 -4.38 5.82
N VAL A 13 -11.26 -4.35 7.02
CA VAL A 13 -12.02 -3.18 7.51
C VAL A 13 -11.12 -1.96 7.68
N VAL A 14 -9.94 -2.13 8.27
CA VAL A 14 -8.96 -1.05 8.43
C VAL A 14 -8.56 -0.49 7.07
N THR A 15 -8.25 -1.36 6.10
CA THR A 15 -7.89 -0.95 4.73
C THR A 15 -9.03 -0.22 4.03
N PHE A 16 -10.28 -0.70 4.18
CA PHE A 16 -11.47 -0.03 3.64
C PHE A 16 -11.59 1.39 4.18
N VAL A 17 -11.58 1.53 5.51
CA VAL A 17 -11.79 2.81 6.20
C VAL A 17 -10.66 3.78 5.91
N ALA A 18 -9.40 3.32 6.01
CA ALA A 18 -8.23 4.15 5.77
C ALA A 18 -8.20 4.68 4.33
N THR A 19 -8.41 3.80 3.33
CA THR A 19 -8.45 4.17 1.91
C THR A 19 -9.59 5.14 1.62
N THR A 20 -10.79 4.85 2.13
CA THR A 20 -11.95 5.72 1.95
C THR A 20 -11.70 7.09 2.55
N ALA A 21 -11.22 7.15 3.80
CA ALA A 21 -10.94 8.41 4.48
C ALA A 21 -9.85 9.22 3.76
N TYR A 22 -8.82 8.56 3.26
CA TYR A 22 -7.73 9.19 2.51
C TYR A 22 -8.23 9.93 1.26
N TYR A 23 -9.06 9.27 0.45
CA TYR A 23 -9.55 9.82 -0.83
C TYR A 23 -10.80 10.68 -0.69
N ALA A 24 -11.65 10.46 0.32
CA ALA A 24 -12.81 11.29 0.60
C ALA A 24 -12.45 12.62 1.29
N SER A 25 -11.23 12.73 1.83
CA SER A 25 -10.76 13.89 2.59
C SER A 25 -11.04 15.28 1.97
N PRO A 26 -11.00 15.51 0.64
CA PRO A 26 -11.30 16.83 0.06
C PRO A 26 -12.74 17.28 0.25
N ASP A 27 -13.69 16.35 0.38
CA ASP A 27 -15.10 16.68 0.54
C ASP A 27 -15.44 17.04 2.00
N VAL A 28 -14.66 16.57 2.98
CA VAL A 28 -14.89 16.78 4.42
C VAL A 28 -13.91 17.75 5.09
N VAL A 29 -12.69 17.90 4.56
CA VAL A 29 -11.65 18.78 5.12
C VAL A 29 -11.31 19.89 4.13
N ARG A 30 -11.83 21.10 4.37
CA ARG A 30 -11.54 22.31 3.56
C ARG A 30 -10.09 22.78 3.65
N SER A 31 -9.38 22.46 4.74
CA SER A 31 -8.02 22.92 5.03
C SER A 31 -6.96 22.04 4.36
N ARG A 32 -6.14 22.63 3.47
CA ARG A 32 -5.01 21.93 2.82
C ARG A 32 -3.99 21.39 3.83
N ARG A 33 -3.68 22.16 4.88
CA ARG A 33 -2.70 21.76 5.93
C ARG A 33 -3.19 20.58 6.74
N THR A 34 -4.48 20.55 7.09
CA THR A 34 -5.10 19.45 7.83
C THR A 34 -5.11 18.18 6.98
N ARG A 35 -5.38 18.29 5.67
CA ARG A 35 -5.32 17.15 4.74
C ARG A 35 -3.92 16.56 4.66
N THR A 36 -2.88 17.39 4.58
CA THR A 36 -1.48 16.93 4.58
C THR A 36 -1.11 16.22 5.88
N ARG A 37 -1.53 16.75 7.04
CA ARG A 37 -1.29 16.11 8.34
C ARG A 37 -2.00 14.76 8.45
N LEU A 38 -3.24 14.66 7.99
CA LEU A 38 -4.01 13.41 7.99
C LEU A 38 -3.32 12.35 7.11
N LYS A 39 -2.91 12.74 5.90
CA LYS A 39 -2.16 11.85 5.00
C LYS A 39 -0.84 11.40 5.63
N GLY A 40 -0.07 12.34 6.20
CA GLY A 40 1.19 12.04 6.88
C GLY A 40 1.00 11.10 8.07
N GLY A 41 -0.05 11.31 8.87
CA GLY A 41 -0.41 10.41 9.96
C GLY A 41 -0.74 9.00 9.49
N LEU A 42 -1.53 8.86 8.41
CA LEU A 42 -1.86 7.56 7.82
C LEU A 42 -0.61 6.83 7.30
N VAL A 43 0.27 7.53 6.58
CA VAL A 43 1.55 6.96 6.15
C VAL A 43 2.39 6.55 7.36
N GLY A 44 2.46 7.37 8.41
CA GLY A 44 3.16 7.03 9.64
C GLY A 44 2.63 5.76 10.30
N VAL A 45 1.31 5.60 10.39
CA VAL A 45 0.69 4.37 10.93
C VAL A 45 1.03 3.16 10.08
N ILE A 46 0.91 3.26 8.75
CA ILE A 46 1.27 2.18 7.83
C ILE A 46 2.75 1.80 8.01
N SER A 47 3.65 2.78 8.07
CA SER A 47 5.08 2.53 8.28
C SER A 47 5.37 1.82 9.61
N VAL A 48 4.65 2.19 10.69
CA VAL A 48 4.79 1.50 11.98
C VAL A 48 4.30 0.07 11.88
N VAL A 49 3.13 -0.17 11.28
CA VAL A 49 2.61 -1.54 11.08
C VAL A 49 3.57 -2.37 10.23
N SER A 50 4.05 -1.83 9.11
CA SER A 50 5.03 -2.49 8.26
C SER A 50 6.33 -2.79 9.00
N LEU A 51 6.79 -1.91 9.91
CA LEU A 51 7.98 -2.18 10.72
C LEU A 51 7.74 -3.29 11.77
N LEU A 52 6.52 -3.37 12.31
CA LEU A 52 6.13 -4.44 13.23
C LEU A 52 5.99 -5.78 12.52
N GLU A 53 5.47 -5.79 11.29
CA GLU A 53 5.33 -6.99 10.44
C GLU A 53 6.65 -7.41 9.80
N ALA A 54 7.50 -6.46 9.42
CA ALA A 54 8.79 -6.73 8.79
C ALA A 54 9.88 -7.15 9.79
N ARG A 55 9.56 -7.32 11.08
CA ARG A 55 10.43 -8.04 12.01
C ARG A 55 10.29 -9.53 11.72
N PRO A 56 11.25 -10.17 11.03
CA PRO A 56 11.21 -11.59 10.86
C PRO A 56 11.43 -12.20 12.26
N ASP A 57 10.63 -13.18 12.65
CA ASP A 57 11.24 -14.31 13.37
C ASP A 57 12.36 -14.80 12.45
N ARG A 58 13.59 -14.86 12.96
CA ARG A 58 14.87 -15.07 12.24
C ARG A 58 14.73 -15.45 10.75
N PRO A 59 15.38 -14.72 9.83
CA PRO A 59 15.25 -14.98 8.39
C PRO A 59 15.38 -16.48 8.12
N ASP A 60 14.38 -17.01 7.41
CA ASP A 60 14.32 -18.42 7.06
C ASP A 60 15.61 -18.80 6.33
N PRO A 61 16.44 -19.68 6.91
CA PRO A 61 17.76 -19.98 6.38
C PRO A 61 17.68 -20.50 4.94
N GLU A 62 16.64 -21.27 4.59
CA GLU A 62 16.45 -21.81 3.24
C GLU A 62 16.25 -20.68 2.21
N THR A 63 15.42 -19.68 2.54
CA THR A 63 15.20 -18.52 1.68
C THR A 63 16.45 -17.64 1.58
N SER A 64 17.17 -17.44 2.69
CA SER A 64 18.41 -16.65 2.69
C SER A 64 19.51 -17.30 1.87
N ASP A 65 19.71 -18.61 2.04
CA ASP A 65 20.71 -19.39 1.29
C ASP A 65 20.40 -19.37 -0.21
N ALA A 66 19.13 -19.53 -0.60
CA ALA A 66 18.72 -19.45 -2.01
C ALA A 66 18.98 -18.06 -2.63
N VAL A 67 18.75 -16.99 -1.88
CA VAL A 67 19.02 -15.63 -2.35
C VAL A 67 20.53 -15.39 -2.49
N GLU A 68 21.33 -15.87 -1.53
CA GLU A 68 22.78 -15.76 -1.54
C GLU A 68 23.42 -16.59 -2.65
N GLU A 69 22.91 -17.80 -2.91
CA GLU A 69 23.30 -18.65 -4.04
C GLU A 69 23.00 -17.97 -5.38
N VAL A 70 21.79 -17.43 -5.55
CA VAL A 70 21.41 -16.70 -6.76
C VAL A 70 22.30 -15.47 -6.93
N LEU A 71 22.51 -14.66 -5.90
CA LEU A 71 23.39 -13.49 -5.98
C LEU A 71 24.84 -13.87 -6.28
N GLY A 72 25.36 -14.91 -5.64
CA GLY A 72 26.71 -15.43 -5.81
C GLY A 72 26.96 -16.04 -7.20
N SER A 73 25.91 -16.52 -7.87
CA SER A 73 25.98 -17.05 -9.23
C SER A 73 26.09 -15.95 -10.32
N LEU A 74 25.79 -14.69 -9.97
CA LEU A 74 25.79 -13.56 -10.91
C LEU A 74 27.15 -12.85 -10.96
N THR A 75 27.53 -12.39 -12.14
CA THR A 75 28.67 -11.48 -12.30
C THR A 75 28.38 -10.11 -11.66
N GLY A 76 29.42 -9.35 -11.31
CA GLY A 76 29.24 -8.02 -10.71
C GLY A 76 28.42 -7.04 -11.57
N ARG A 77 28.43 -7.20 -12.90
CA ARG A 77 27.58 -6.42 -13.82
C ARG A 77 26.11 -6.83 -13.74
N GLU A 78 25.83 -8.12 -13.59
CA GLU A 78 24.46 -8.64 -13.45
C GLU A 78 23.88 -8.30 -12.08
N GLN A 79 24.67 -8.37 -11.01
CA GLN A 79 24.26 -7.88 -9.69
C GLN A 79 23.93 -6.38 -9.73
N ALA A 80 24.76 -5.57 -10.39
CA ALA A 80 24.50 -4.15 -10.56
C ALA A 80 23.23 -3.89 -11.39
N ALA A 81 22.99 -4.67 -12.45
CA ALA A 81 21.78 -4.58 -13.26
C ALA A 81 20.53 -4.96 -12.45
N LEU A 82 20.59 -6.04 -11.68
CA LEU A 82 19.51 -6.47 -10.80
C LEU A 82 19.19 -5.40 -9.74
N GLY A 83 20.23 -4.84 -9.11
CA GLY A 83 20.09 -3.74 -8.17
C GLY A 83 19.44 -2.50 -8.80
N ALA A 84 19.86 -2.15 -10.03
CA ALA A 84 19.26 -1.03 -10.77
C ALA A 84 17.79 -1.28 -11.11
N VAL A 85 17.41 -2.51 -11.48
CA VAL A 85 16.01 -2.89 -11.70
C VAL A 85 15.21 -2.79 -10.41
N ALA A 86 15.72 -3.30 -9.29
CA ALA A 86 15.04 -3.22 -8.00
C ALA A 86 14.78 -1.76 -7.59
N VAL A 87 15.79 -0.89 -7.69
CA VAL A 87 15.64 0.56 -7.45
C VAL A 87 14.64 1.17 -8.43
N GLY A 88 14.72 0.80 -9.71
CA GLY A 88 13.80 1.25 -10.75
C GLY A 88 12.34 0.89 -10.46
N VAL A 89 12.07 -0.32 -9.98
CA VAL A 89 10.72 -0.76 -9.57
C VAL A 89 10.21 0.06 -8.40
N VAL A 90 11.04 0.29 -7.39
CA VAL A 90 10.65 1.08 -6.21
C VAL A 90 10.35 2.54 -6.60
N VAL A 91 11.27 3.19 -7.31
CA VAL A 91 11.12 4.59 -7.73
C VAL A 91 9.97 4.73 -8.73
N GLY A 92 9.92 3.86 -9.73
CA GLY A 92 8.85 3.83 -10.74
C GLY A 92 7.49 3.62 -10.11
N GLY A 93 7.38 2.70 -9.15
CA GLY A 93 6.17 2.46 -8.38
C GLY A 93 5.72 3.70 -7.60
N ALA A 94 6.64 4.37 -6.89
CA ALA A 94 6.33 5.60 -6.16
C ALA A 94 5.83 6.72 -7.08
N LEU A 95 6.45 6.89 -8.25
CA LEU A 95 6.03 7.86 -9.26
C LEU A 95 4.66 7.51 -9.86
N ALA A 96 4.40 6.24 -10.13
CA ALA A 96 3.10 5.76 -10.61
C ALA A 96 1.99 6.03 -9.59
N VAL A 97 2.23 5.74 -8.31
CA VAL A 97 1.29 6.06 -7.21
C VAL A 97 1.02 7.55 -7.17
N ARG A 98 2.06 8.38 -7.22
CA ARG A 98 1.93 9.85 -7.24
C ARG A 98 1.08 10.35 -8.41
N ALA A 99 1.29 9.79 -9.60
CA ALA A 99 0.53 10.14 -10.80
C ALA A 99 -0.94 9.73 -10.66
N ALA A 100 -1.20 8.51 -10.18
CA ALA A 100 -2.56 8.00 -9.93
C ALA A 100 -3.30 8.89 -8.92
N GLU A 101 -2.67 9.25 -7.80
CA GLU A 101 -3.27 10.18 -6.83
C GLU A 101 -3.67 11.49 -7.47
N ARG A 102 -2.75 12.12 -8.22
CA ARG A 102 -2.99 13.41 -8.85
C ARG A 102 -4.15 13.33 -9.84
N TRP A 103 -4.24 12.25 -10.61
CA TRP A 103 -5.34 12.00 -11.53
C TRP A 103 -6.67 11.83 -10.79
N ILE A 104 -6.72 11.04 -9.71
CA ILE A 104 -7.93 10.83 -8.88
C ILE A 104 -8.45 12.18 -8.36
N PHE A 105 -7.58 13.03 -7.80
CA PHE A 105 -8.01 14.34 -7.30
C PHE A 105 -8.43 15.28 -8.44
N ALA A 106 -7.69 15.32 -9.56
CA ALA A 106 -8.07 16.16 -10.69
C ALA A 106 -9.43 15.76 -11.27
N HIS A 107 -9.72 14.46 -11.33
CA HIS A 107 -11.00 13.93 -11.75
C HIS A 107 -12.13 14.31 -10.80
N GLY A 108 -11.89 14.22 -9.48
CA GLY A 108 -12.85 14.65 -8.46
C GLY A 108 -13.14 16.16 -8.52
N GLU A 109 -12.12 16.99 -8.73
CA GLU A 109 -12.29 18.45 -8.89
C GLU A 109 -13.12 18.79 -10.15
N ARG A 110 -12.89 18.09 -11.27
CA ARG A 110 -13.73 18.23 -12.48
C ARG A 110 -15.19 17.87 -12.20
N ARG A 111 -15.44 16.81 -11.44
CA ARG A 111 -16.80 16.41 -11.02
C ARG A 111 -17.44 17.44 -10.09
N ARG A 112 -16.67 18.03 -9.18
CA ARG A 112 -17.13 19.11 -8.30
C ARG A 112 -17.48 20.36 -9.09
N ALA A 113 -16.67 20.73 -10.08
CA ALA A 113 -16.93 21.86 -10.99
C ALA A 113 -18.22 21.65 -11.80
N SER A 114 -18.57 20.40 -12.13
CA SER A 114 -19.87 20.04 -12.74
C SER A 114 -21.06 20.02 -11.76
N GLY A 115 -20.88 20.48 -10.51
CA GLY A 115 -21.95 20.59 -9.51
C GLY A 115 -22.28 19.28 -8.77
N LYS A 116 -21.54 18.19 -8.99
CA LYS A 116 -21.81 16.91 -8.31
C LYS A 116 -21.46 17.01 -6.82
N ARG A 117 -22.43 16.70 -5.95
CA ARG A 117 -22.19 16.52 -4.51
C ARG A 117 -21.41 15.21 -4.30
N LEU A 118 -20.50 15.19 -3.31
CA LEU A 118 -19.67 14.01 -2.97
C LEU A 118 -18.79 13.50 -4.12
N ALA A 119 -18.22 14.44 -4.90
CA ALA A 119 -17.41 14.16 -6.08
C ALA A 119 -16.20 13.24 -5.82
N HIS A 120 -15.72 13.18 -4.57
CA HIS A 120 -14.57 12.38 -4.15
C HIS A 120 -14.98 11.20 -3.25
N THR A 121 -16.09 11.30 -2.52
CA THR A 121 -16.53 10.23 -1.60
C THR A 121 -16.94 8.95 -2.33
N VAL A 122 -17.72 9.04 -3.42
CA VAL A 122 -18.15 7.86 -4.17
C VAL A 122 -16.97 7.07 -4.76
N PRO A 123 -16.00 7.70 -5.48
CA PRO A 123 -14.81 6.99 -5.92
C PRO A 123 -13.91 6.53 -4.76
N ALA A 124 -13.88 7.27 -3.64
CA ALA A 124 -13.14 6.83 -2.45
C ALA A 124 -13.71 5.53 -1.85
N LEU A 125 -15.03 5.39 -1.79
CA LEU A 125 -15.69 4.15 -1.34
C LEU A 125 -15.38 2.98 -2.27
N ALA A 126 -15.40 3.20 -3.59
CA ALA A 126 -15.04 2.18 -4.57
C ALA A 126 -13.58 1.72 -4.39
N LEU A 127 -12.64 2.66 -4.25
CA LEU A 127 -11.23 2.35 -3.99
C LEU A 127 -11.04 1.63 -2.66
N GLY A 128 -11.76 2.06 -1.61
CA GLY A 128 -11.78 1.39 -0.32
C GLY A 128 -12.23 -0.05 -0.42
N ALA A 129 -13.32 -0.30 -1.16
CA ALA A 129 -13.85 -1.66 -1.37
C ALA A 129 -12.86 -2.54 -2.12
N VAL A 130 -12.21 -2.02 -3.17
CA VAL A 130 -11.18 -2.73 -3.91
C VAL A 130 -10.00 -3.10 -3.00
N GLY A 131 -9.49 -2.16 -2.20
CA GLY A 131 -8.40 -2.43 -1.25
C GLY A 131 -8.79 -3.44 -0.15
N ALA A 132 -10.04 -3.41 0.32
CA ALA A 132 -10.53 -4.40 1.26
C ALA A 132 -10.60 -5.79 0.61
N ALA A 133 -11.06 -5.87 -0.64
CA ALA A 133 -11.11 -7.12 -1.39
C ALA A 133 -9.72 -7.73 -1.56
N THR A 134 -8.69 -6.94 -1.88
CA THR A 134 -7.32 -7.47 -2.02
C THR A 134 -6.77 -8.07 -0.73
N VAL A 135 -7.15 -7.54 0.44
CA VAL A 135 -6.77 -8.13 1.74
C VAL A 135 -7.49 -9.45 1.99
N LEU A 136 -8.74 -9.57 1.54
CA LEU A 136 -9.54 -10.78 1.70
C LEU A 136 -9.14 -11.91 0.75
N VAL A 137 -8.48 -11.61 -0.37
CA VAL A 137 -7.98 -12.63 -1.31
C VAL A 137 -6.95 -13.53 -0.60
N PRO A 138 -7.18 -14.85 -0.50
CA PRO A 138 -6.23 -15.79 0.08
C PRO A 138 -4.93 -15.81 -0.74
N TRP A 139 -3.80 -15.87 -0.06
CA TRP A 139 -2.54 -16.08 -0.75
C TRP A 139 -2.47 -17.53 -1.23
N PRO A 140 -1.90 -17.84 -2.41
CA PRO A 140 -1.81 -19.21 -2.90
C PRO A 140 -1.17 -20.20 -1.91
N GLY A 141 -0.28 -19.72 -1.03
CA GLY A 141 0.37 -20.51 0.03
C GLY A 141 -0.49 -20.81 1.26
N ASP A 142 -1.70 -20.25 1.39
CA ASP A 142 -2.59 -20.50 2.54
C ASP A 142 -3.30 -21.88 2.46
N ARG A 143 -3.20 -22.57 1.31
CA ARG A 143 -3.77 -23.91 1.13
C ARG A 143 -2.80 -24.95 1.65
N ARG A 144 -3.03 -25.49 2.85
CA ARG A 144 -2.35 -26.71 3.30
C ARG A 144 -2.72 -27.85 2.32
N PRO A 145 -1.74 -28.58 1.76
CA PRO A 145 -2.06 -29.82 1.06
C PRO A 145 -2.73 -30.79 2.05
N ALA A 146 -3.84 -31.40 1.62
CA ALA A 146 -4.55 -32.43 2.36
C ALA A 146 -3.78 -33.77 2.28
#